data_AF-A0A838EA56-F1
#
_entry.id   AF-A0A838EA56-F1
#
_cell.length_a   1.000
_cell.length_b   1.000
_cell.length_c   1.000
_cell.angle_alpha   90.00
_cell.angle_beta   90.00
_cell.angle_gamma   90.00
#
_symmetry.space_group_name_H-M   'P 1'
#
loop_
_entity.id
_entity.type
_entity.pdbx_description
1 polymer ?
#
loop_
_entity_poly.entity_id
_entity_poly.type
_entity_poly.pdbx_seq_one_letter_code
_entity_poly.pdbx_strand_id
1 'polypeptide(L)' 'MSRQPRTLRSDVAPVAVPGDIAEPDVPKASGRVTLPHHVNWSAPHRVYDLSDCRDRTRVYEQVLREGLADDVRR' A
#
# COMPACT_ATOMS: atom_id res chain seq x y z
N MET A 1 12.33 9.29 41.63
CA MET A 1 12.62 8.60 40.35
C MET A 1 11.35 8.61 39.50
N SER A 2 11.15 9.61 38.65
CA SER A 2 9.95 9.70 37.81
C SER A 2 10.28 9.18 36.42
N ARG A 3 9.73 8.02 36.06
CA ARG A 3 9.76 7.50 34.69
C ARG A 3 8.82 8.34 33.85
N GLN A 4 9.36 9.12 32.93
CA GLN A 4 8.52 9.72 31.89
C GLN A 4 8.08 8.63 30.90
N PRO A 5 6.81 8.60 30.48
CA PRO A 5 6.36 7.71 29.43
C PRO A 5 7.05 8.09 28.12
N ARG A 6 7.67 7.12 27.45
CA ARG A 6 8.18 7.27 26.08
C ARG A 6 6.97 7.51 25.19
N THR A 7 6.75 8.75 24.78
CA THR A 7 5.84 9.06 23.68
C THR A 7 6.42 8.40 22.43
N LEU A 8 5.74 7.36 21.92
CA LEU A 8 6.02 6.90 20.56
C LEU A 8 5.69 8.07 19.64
N ARG A 9 6.73 8.65 19.03
CA ARG A 9 6.59 9.66 17.99
C ARG A 9 5.89 8.99 16.80
N SER A 10 4.58 9.18 16.69
CA SER A 10 3.80 8.71 15.54
C SER A 10 3.88 9.76 14.43
N ASP A 11 5.05 9.92 13.81
CA ASP A 11 5.21 10.75 12.60
C ASP A 11 4.81 9.99 11.32
N VAL A 12 4.11 8.86 11.43
CA VAL A 12 3.58 8.19 10.24
C VAL A 12 2.31 8.92 9.87
N ALA A 13 2.36 9.69 8.77
CA ALA A 13 1.16 10.24 8.17
C ALA A 13 0.15 9.10 7.96
N PRO A 14 -1.14 9.28 8.33
CA PRO A 14 -2.12 8.22 8.22
C PRO A 14 -2.21 7.75 6.77
N VAL A 15 -1.96 6.45 6.55
CA VAL A 15 -2.14 5.85 5.23
C VAL A 15 -3.64 5.78 4.93
N ALA A 16 -4.03 6.17 3.71
CA ALA A 16 -5.41 6.19 3.28
C ALA A 16 -5.92 4.76 3.06
N VAL A 17 -6.40 4.11 4.12
CA VAL A 17 -7.07 2.81 4.03
C VAL A 17 -8.57 3.03 3.77
N PRO A 18 -9.13 2.52 2.67
CA PRO A 18 -10.57 2.55 2.43
C PRO A 18 -11.34 1.81 3.52
N GLY A 19 -12.42 2.43 4.04
CA GLY A 19 -13.24 1.82 5.10
C GLY A 19 -13.97 0.54 4.66
N ASP A 20 -14.18 0.40 3.36
CA ASP A 20 -14.87 -0.70 2.67
C ASP A 20 -13.92 -1.85 2.26
N ILE A 21 -12.63 -1.81 2.64
CA ILE A 21 -11.63 -2.80 2.23
C ILE A 21 -11.96 -4.26 2.61
N ALA A 22 -12.75 -4.44 3.67
CA ALA A 22 -13.17 -5.76 4.16
C ALA A 22 -14.42 -6.28 3.43
N GLU A 23 -15.13 -5.42 2.69
CA GLU A 23 -16.34 -5.80 1.99
C GLU A 23 -15.98 -6.71 0.79
N PRO A 24 -16.66 -7.86 0.63
CA PRO A 24 -16.36 -8.81 -0.43
C PRO A 24 -16.81 -8.31 -1.81
N ASP A 25 -17.81 -7.42 -1.83
CA ASP A 25 -18.43 -6.92 -3.06
C ASP A 25 -17.64 -5.76 -3.67
N VAL A 26 -16.66 -5.22 -2.96
CA VAL A 26 -15.73 -4.21 -3.44
C VAL A 26 -14.67 -4.90 -4.32
N PRO A 27 -14.61 -4.58 -5.63
CA PRO A 27 -13.60 -5.15 -6.51
C PRO A 27 -12.20 -4.82 -6.02
N LYS A 28 -11.35 -5.85 -5.93
CA LYS A 28 -9.93 -5.70 -5.57
C LYS A 28 -9.07 -5.99 -6.80
N ALA A 29 -7.97 -5.27 -6.92
CA ALA A 29 -6.98 -5.53 -7.97
C ALA A 29 -6.59 -7.02 -7.97
N SER A 30 -6.58 -7.62 -9.15
CA SER A 30 -6.28 -9.03 -9.35
C SER A 30 -5.56 -9.26 -10.68
N GLY A 31 -4.96 -10.45 -10.83
CA GLY A 31 -4.20 -10.79 -12.03
C GLY A 31 -2.88 -10.02 -12.13
N ARG A 32 -2.52 -9.59 -13.34
CA ARG A 32 -1.24 -8.91 -13.60
C ARG A 32 -1.42 -7.40 -13.62
N VAL A 33 -0.59 -6.69 -12.87
CA VAL A 33 -0.64 -5.23 -12.75
C VAL A 33 0.70 -4.59 -13.06
N THR A 34 0.65 -3.35 -13.52
CA THR A 34 1.80 -2.45 -13.59
C THR A 34 1.51 -1.27 -12.68
N LEU A 35 2.48 -0.88 -11.87
CA LEU A 35 2.31 0.25 -10.96
C LEU A 35 2.56 1.57 -11.71
N PRO A 36 1.82 2.64 -11.38
CA PRO A 36 2.12 3.98 -11.89
C PRO A 36 3.56 4.39 -11.59
N HIS A 37 4.15 5.22 -12.45
CA HIS A 37 5.54 5.66 -12.33
C HIS A 37 5.82 6.36 -10.99
N HIS A 38 4.88 7.15 -10.45
CA HIS A 38 5.07 7.82 -9.16
C HIS A 38 5.11 6.86 -7.97
N VAL A 39 4.49 5.68 -8.11
CA VAL A 39 4.56 4.60 -7.11
C VAL A 39 5.82 3.75 -7.31
N ASN A 40 6.20 3.48 -8.56
CA ASN A 40 7.33 2.61 -8.91
C ASN A 40 8.34 3.26 -9.85
N TRP A 41 9.03 4.27 -9.34
CA TRP A 41 10.02 5.04 -10.09
C TRP A 41 11.27 4.24 -10.47
N SER A 42 11.64 3.22 -9.71
CA SER A 42 12.85 2.41 -9.97
C SER A 42 12.66 1.30 -11.00
N ALA A 43 11.41 0.88 -11.25
CA ALA A 43 11.09 -0.17 -12.22
C ALA A 43 9.72 0.07 -12.89
N PRO A 44 9.54 1.16 -13.65
CA PRO A 44 8.22 1.64 -14.11
C PRO A 44 7.48 0.72 -15.10
N HIS A 45 8.14 -0.33 -15.59
CA HIS A 45 7.54 -1.34 -16.49
C HIS A 45 7.49 -2.74 -15.89
N ARG A 46 7.78 -2.87 -14.59
CA ARG A 46 7.68 -4.16 -13.92
C ARG A 46 6.22 -4.59 -13.86
N VAL A 47 5.96 -5.79 -14.40
CA VAL A 47 4.69 -6.49 -14.25
C VAL A 47 4.76 -7.32 -12.97
N TYR A 48 3.72 -7.20 -12.15
CA TYR A 48 3.53 -7.96 -10.92
C TYR A 48 2.38 -8.93 -11.11
N ASP A 49 2.52 -10.17 -10.64
CA ASP A 49 1.42 -11.13 -10.61
C ASP A 49 0.80 -11.19 -9.22
N LEU A 50 -0.43 -10.69 -9.06
CA LEU A 50 -1.12 -10.66 -7.76
C LEU A 50 -1.58 -12.04 -7.27
N SER A 51 -1.48 -13.08 -8.12
CA SER A 51 -1.65 -14.46 -7.68
C SER A 51 -0.42 -14.99 -6.92
N ASP A 52 0.76 -14.42 -7.18
CA ASP A 52 2.00 -14.68 -6.41
C ASP A 52 2.00 -13.84 -5.12
N CYS A 53 2.21 -14.50 -3.98
CA CYS A 53 2.17 -13.84 -2.67
C CYS A 53 3.30 -12.81 -2.46
N ARG A 54 4.46 -13.01 -3.10
CA ARG A 54 5.61 -12.10 -3.01
C ARG A 54 5.34 -10.84 -3.81
N ASP A 55 4.84 -10.99 -5.03
CA ASP A 55 4.47 -9.86 -5.88
C ASP A 55 3.31 -9.07 -5.28
N ARG A 56 2.28 -9.75 -4.78
CA ARG A 56 1.16 -9.09 -4.08
C ARG A 56 1.61 -8.30 -2.85
N THR A 57 2.45 -8.90 -2.00
CA THR A 57 2.97 -8.22 -0.80
C THR A 57 3.78 -6.99 -1.20
N ARG A 58 4.60 -7.11 -2.26
CA ARG A 58 5.43 -6.00 -2.74
C ARG A 58 4.58 -4.85 -3.28
N VAL A 59 3.54 -5.15 -4.05
CA VAL A 59 2.59 -4.14 -4.55
C VAL A 59 1.94 -3.41 -3.38
N TYR A 60 1.45 -4.13 -2.38
CA TYR A 60 0.81 -3.52 -1.20
C TYR A 60 1.78 -2.64 -0.42
N GLU A 61 2.98 -3.13 -0.13
CA GLU A 61 4.00 -2.32 0.55
C GLU A 61 4.26 -1.01 -0.21
N GLN A 62 4.44 -1.10 -1.52
CA GLN A 62 4.82 0.04 -2.34
C GLN A 62 3.69 1.07 -2.47
N VAL A 63 2.44 0.63 -2.66
CA VAL A 63 1.27 1.51 -2.69
C VAL A 63 1.02 2.14 -1.32
N LEU A 64 1.16 1.40 -0.23
CA LEU A 64 0.92 1.96 1.12
C LEU A 64 2.00 2.96 1.56
N ARG A 65 3.22 2.88 1.00
CA ARG A 65 4.33 3.77 1.34
C ARG A 65 4.43 4.99 0.42
N GLU A 66 4.25 4.79 -0.88
CA GLU A 66 4.54 5.79 -1.92
C GLU A 66 3.30 6.21 -2.72
N GLY A 67 2.18 5.47 -2.58
CA GLY A 67 0.95 5.72 -3.30
C GLY A 67 0.09 6.82 -2.68
N LEU A 68 -0.72 7.43 -3.53
CA LEU A 68 -1.76 8.37 -3.15
C LEU A 68 -3.08 7.63 -2.87
N ALA A 69 -4.06 8.34 -2.31
CA ALA A 69 -5.37 7.76 -2.00
C ALA A 69 -6.04 7.11 -3.23
N ASP A 70 -5.83 7.68 -4.42
CA ASP A 70 -6.36 7.14 -5.68
C ASP A 70 -5.70 5.82 -6.08
N ASP A 71 -4.42 5.61 -5.75
CA ASP A 71 -3.71 4.36 -6.06
C ASP A 71 -4.19 3.19 -5.20
N VAL A 72 -4.69 3.46 -3.98
CA VAL A 72 -5.27 2.46 -3.09
C VAL A 72 -6.65 2.00 -3.58
N ARG A 73 -7.33 2.81 -4.40
CA ARG A 73 -8.70 2.57 -4.89
C ARG A 73 -8.75 1.83 -6.23
N ARG A 74 -7.61 1.51 -6.83
CA ARG A 74 -7.52 1.02 -8.22
C ARG A 74 -7.36 -0.49 -8.35
#